data_AF-A0A921HU13-F1
#
_entry.id   AF-A0A921HU13-F1
#
_cell.length_a   1.000
_cell.length_b   1.000
_cell.length_c   1.000
_cell.angle_alpha   90.00
_cell.angle_beta   90.00
_cell.angle_gamma   90.00
#
_symmetry.space_group_name_H-M   'P 1'
#
loop_
_entity.id
_entity.type
_entity.pdbx_description
1 polymer ?
#
loop_
_entity_poly.entity_id
_entity_poly.type
_entity_poly.pdbx_seq_one_letter_code
_entity_poly.pdbx_strand_id
1 'polypeptide(L)'
;MKKKLWMIFGPVIVAIVALLILLFAPINFKTVTPKKIDQAATSLDVRVLKGESVKNAAEKENYIPIIGSSELSRMDPFHPSSMAQKYHWKNKPFLQGNPGTASLTQAFNVGGMSNLKGNKAVFIISPQWFTKTGVPSDAFKYFLSPLQLTGFILNSDHGDKAMNKYIANRVLDLGVSKGPIEDGALERISKGQQITNFQRMYIKRVSRASLQSQDNLFGALSMNDHQNMINKAASQLPDTYDYKHLNKLATKLAKKHSTDNDLQIGNSFYKKELKKRIVKYKNAHRHVTYTRSPEYNDFQALLYMFAQNKTEVMFVIQPINPYWVKYTGMPMSSITNFDKKIKYQLKSQGFNN
;
A
#
# COMPACT_ATOMS: atom_id res chain seq x y z
N MET A 1 -28.56 -45.08 -20.67
CA MET A 1 -27.59 -43.99 -20.93
C MET A 1 -27.63 -42.86 -19.89
N LYS A 2 -28.79 -42.28 -19.54
CA LYS A 2 -28.88 -41.14 -18.59
C LYS A 2 -28.25 -41.38 -17.20
N LYS A 3 -28.45 -42.56 -16.58
CA LYS A 3 -27.82 -42.93 -15.29
C LYS A 3 -26.29 -43.00 -15.36
N LYS A 4 -25.73 -43.60 -16.41
CA LYS A 4 -24.27 -43.68 -16.61
C LYS A 4 -23.66 -42.30 -16.87
N LEU A 5 -24.35 -41.44 -17.63
CA LEU A 5 -23.93 -40.07 -17.88
C LEU A 5 -23.93 -39.22 -16.59
N TRP A 6 -24.94 -39.38 -15.73
CA TRP A 6 -25.00 -38.71 -14.42
C TRP A 6 -23.94 -39.22 -13.44
N MET A 7 -23.59 -40.51 -13.45
CA MET A 7 -22.50 -41.02 -12.62
C MET A 7 -21.13 -40.47 -13.02
N ILE A 8 -20.95 -40.08 -14.29
CA ILE A 8 -19.70 -39.52 -14.81
C ILE A 8 -19.67 -37.99 -14.61
N PHE A 9 -20.72 -37.28 -15.04
CA PHE A 9 -20.74 -35.81 -15.02
C PHE A 9 -21.44 -35.20 -13.81
N GLY A 10 -22.31 -35.95 -13.12
CA GLY A 10 -23.04 -35.47 -11.94
C GLY A 10 -22.10 -34.99 -10.84
N PRO A 11 -21.05 -35.74 -10.44
CA PRO A 11 -20.06 -35.27 -9.47
C PRO A 11 -19.35 -33.97 -9.91
N VAL A 12 -19.04 -33.84 -11.20
CA VAL A 12 -18.40 -32.63 -11.75
C VAL A 12 -19.33 -31.43 -11.69
N ILE A 13 -20.60 -31.60 -12.07
CA ILE A 13 -21.62 -30.54 -12.01
C ILE A 13 -21.83 -30.11 -10.55
N VAL A 14 -21.95 -31.07 -9.62
CA VAL A 14 -22.10 -30.78 -8.19
C VAL A 14 -20.87 -30.01 -7.67
N ALA A 15 -19.66 -30.40 -8.05
CA ALA A 15 -18.44 -29.70 -7.65
C ALA A 15 -18.39 -28.27 -8.19
N ILE A 16 -18.80 -28.05 -9.45
CA ILE A 16 -18.88 -26.71 -10.05
C ILE A 16 -19.91 -25.86 -9.31
N VAL A 17 -21.10 -26.39 -9.04
CA VAL A 17 -22.14 -25.67 -8.29
C VAL A 17 -21.67 -25.35 -6.87
N ALA A 18 -21.04 -26.29 -6.18
CA ALA A 18 -20.47 -26.05 -4.86
C ALA A 18 -19.38 -24.97 -4.88
N LEU A 19 -18.51 -24.96 -5.89
CA LEU A 19 -17.50 -23.92 -6.08
C LEU A 19 -18.12 -22.55 -6.35
N LEU A 20 -19.16 -22.49 -7.20
CA LEU A 20 -19.88 -21.24 -7.46
C LEU A 20 -20.56 -20.72 -6.19
N ILE A 21 -21.19 -21.60 -5.41
CA ILE A 21 -21.74 -21.22 -4.10
C ILE A 21 -20.63 -20.69 -3.20
N LEU A 22 -19.48 -21.37 -3.12
CA LEU A 22 -18.36 -20.93 -2.29
C LEU A 22 -17.82 -19.54 -2.70
N LEU A 23 -17.70 -19.26 -4.00
CA LEU A 23 -17.17 -18.00 -4.52
C LEU A 23 -18.16 -16.83 -4.50
N PHE A 24 -19.47 -17.10 -4.53
CA PHE A 24 -20.50 -16.05 -4.66
C PHE A 24 -21.41 -15.92 -3.44
N ALA A 25 -21.54 -16.94 -2.59
CA ALA A 25 -22.30 -16.84 -1.35
C ALA A 25 -21.51 -16.07 -0.29
N PRO A 26 -22.17 -15.24 0.54
CA PRO A 26 -21.53 -14.46 1.60
C PRO A 26 -21.19 -15.34 2.81
N ILE A 27 -20.33 -16.34 2.63
CA ILE A 27 -19.96 -17.27 3.69
C ILE A 27 -18.82 -16.67 4.51
N ASN A 28 -19.08 -16.41 5.79
CA ASN A 28 -18.10 -15.90 6.74
C ASN A 28 -17.27 -17.04 7.33
N PHE A 29 -16.21 -17.44 6.64
CA PHE A 29 -15.21 -18.34 7.21
C PHE A 29 -14.30 -17.58 8.18
N LYS A 30 -14.04 -18.15 9.37
CA LYS A 30 -13.03 -17.64 10.32
C LYS A 30 -11.61 -18.03 9.86
N THR A 31 -11.22 -17.63 8.65
CA THR A 31 -9.88 -17.93 8.10
C THR A 31 -8.80 -17.04 8.69
N VAL A 32 -9.15 -15.84 9.17
CA VAL A 32 -8.24 -14.86 9.76
C VAL A 32 -8.17 -15.10 11.26
N THR A 33 -7.01 -15.55 11.72
CA THR A 33 -6.70 -15.80 13.14
C THR A 33 -5.65 -14.81 13.64
N PRO A 34 -5.49 -14.59 14.96
CA PRO A 34 -4.45 -13.71 15.50
C PRO A 34 -3.04 -14.07 14.99
N LYS A 35 -2.72 -15.37 14.87
CA LYS A 35 -1.45 -15.84 14.30
C LYS A 35 -1.26 -15.39 12.84
N LYS A 36 -2.32 -15.45 12.04
CA LYS A 36 -2.27 -15.00 10.64
C LYS A 36 -2.21 -13.47 10.54
N ILE A 37 -2.83 -12.74 11.46
CA ILE A 37 -2.71 -11.28 11.54
C ILE A 37 -1.26 -10.91 11.86
N ASP A 38 -0.63 -11.57 12.83
CA ASP A 38 0.76 -11.32 13.20
C ASP A 38 1.73 -11.62 12.05
N GLN A 39 1.52 -12.74 11.34
CA GLN A 39 2.25 -13.04 10.10
C GLN A 39 2.01 -11.97 9.01
N ALA A 40 0.75 -11.59 8.79
CA ALA A 40 0.38 -10.60 7.78
C ALA A 40 0.97 -9.22 8.06
N ALA A 41 1.15 -8.86 9.33
CA ALA A 41 1.66 -7.56 9.76
C ALA A 41 3.03 -7.22 9.17
N THR A 42 3.83 -8.23 8.84
CA THR A 42 5.16 -8.05 8.22
C THR A 42 5.29 -8.71 6.85
N SER A 43 4.24 -9.36 6.33
CA SER A 43 4.32 -10.16 5.09
C SER A 43 4.57 -9.33 3.82
N LEU A 44 4.08 -8.08 3.80
CA LEU A 44 3.99 -7.23 2.61
C LEU A 44 3.27 -7.93 1.44
N ASP A 45 2.43 -8.93 1.73
CA ASP A 45 1.77 -9.73 0.71
C ASP A 45 0.75 -8.91 -0.08
N VAL A 46 0.78 -9.04 -1.40
CA VAL A 46 -0.09 -8.29 -2.31
C VAL A 46 -1.57 -8.63 -2.07
N ARG A 47 -1.89 -9.85 -1.63
CA ARG A 47 -3.26 -10.25 -1.28
C ARG A 47 -3.76 -9.50 -0.06
N VAL A 48 -2.92 -9.29 0.95
CA VAL A 48 -3.28 -8.51 2.15
C VAL A 48 -3.49 -7.04 1.77
N LEU A 49 -2.61 -6.47 0.94
CA LEU A 49 -2.74 -5.09 0.45
C LEU A 49 -4.04 -4.88 -0.34
N LYS A 50 -4.36 -5.80 -1.26
CA LYS A 50 -5.57 -5.73 -2.09
C LYS A 50 -6.85 -6.14 -1.38
N GLY A 51 -6.73 -7.03 -0.40
CA GLY A 51 -7.83 -7.54 0.41
C GLY A 51 -8.33 -6.54 1.43
N GLU A 52 -9.41 -6.88 2.13
CA GLU A 52 -10.01 -6.07 3.20
C GLU A 52 -10.05 -6.84 4.53
N SER A 53 -10.29 -8.16 4.48
CA SER A 53 -10.49 -9.05 5.64
C SER A 53 -9.36 -9.00 6.66
N VAL A 54 -8.12 -9.25 6.23
CA VAL A 54 -6.96 -9.35 7.13
C VAL A 54 -6.63 -8.01 7.79
N LYS A 55 -6.61 -6.92 7.02
CA LYS A 55 -6.28 -5.58 7.56
C LYS A 55 -7.38 -5.05 8.48
N ASN A 56 -8.64 -5.25 8.13
CA ASN A 56 -9.76 -4.86 8.99
C ASN A 56 -9.79 -5.68 10.30
N ALA A 57 -9.31 -6.93 10.28
CA ALA A 57 -9.14 -7.72 11.49
C ALA A 57 -7.94 -7.24 12.32
N ALA A 58 -6.82 -6.90 11.68
CA ALA A 58 -5.63 -6.35 12.35
C ALA A 58 -5.93 -5.04 13.12
N GLU A 59 -6.73 -4.14 12.53
CA GLU A 59 -7.17 -2.89 13.16
C GLU A 59 -7.91 -3.12 14.49
N LYS A 60 -8.58 -4.27 14.64
CA LYS A 60 -9.26 -4.65 15.90
C LYS A 60 -8.31 -5.22 16.95
N GLU A 61 -7.09 -5.58 16.58
CA GLU A 61 -6.06 -6.17 17.44
C GLU A 61 -4.92 -5.19 17.78
N ASN A 62 -5.20 -3.87 17.78
CA ASN A 62 -4.25 -2.79 18.09
C ASN A 62 -3.06 -2.67 17.12
N TYR A 63 -3.22 -3.13 15.88
CA TYR A 63 -2.23 -2.85 14.84
C TYR A 63 -2.43 -1.46 14.25
N ILE A 64 -1.32 -0.75 14.02
CA ILE A 64 -1.29 0.56 13.33
C ILE A 64 -0.73 0.35 11.93
N PRO A 65 -1.46 0.73 10.86
CA PRO A 65 -0.94 0.62 9.51
C PRO A 65 0.23 1.59 9.30
N ILE A 66 1.36 1.05 8.83
CA ILE A 66 2.48 1.82 8.28
C ILE A 66 2.44 1.67 6.78
N ILE A 67 2.01 2.74 6.11
CA ILE A 67 1.68 2.77 4.70
C ILE A 67 2.83 3.42 3.93
N GLY A 68 3.26 2.78 2.85
CA GLY A 68 4.41 3.22 2.08
C GLY A 68 4.61 2.42 0.80
N SER A 69 5.86 2.15 0.43
CA SER A 69 6.26 1.36 -0.74
C SER A 69 7.35 0.33 -0.42
N SER A 70 8.42 0.28 -1.21
CA SER A 70 9.53 -0.67 -1.08
C SER A 70 10.37 -0.52 0.21
N GLU A 71 10.36 0.66 0.84
CA GLU A 71 11.11 0.94 2.07
C GLU A 71 10.72 0.03 3.22
N LEU A 72 9.46 -0.42 3.26
CA LEU A 72 8.92 -1.29 4.30
C LEU A 72 9.56 -2.69 4.28
N SER A 73 10.20 -3.07 3.17
CA SER A 73 10.89 -4.36 3.04
C SER A 73 12.30 -4.36 3.64
N ARG A 74 12.81 -3.20 4.11
CA ARG A 74 14.16 -3.06 4.67
C ARG A 74 14.14 -3.35 6.18
N MET A 75 13.91 -4.61 6.51
CA MET A 75 13.76 -5.09 7.89
C MET A 75 15.11 -5.28 8.59
N ASP A 76 15.74 -4.17 8.95
CA ASP A 76 16.94 -4.13 9.79
C ASP A 76 16.58 -3.98 11.29
N PRO A 77 17.55 -4.00 12.23
CA PRO A 77 17.26 -3.87 13.67
C PRO A 77 16.42 -2.64 14.04
N PHE A 78 16.54 -1.53 13.30
CA PHE A 78 15.84 -0.28 13.59
C PHE A 78 14.51 -0.15 12.85
N HIS A 79 14.14 -1.16 12.06
CA HIS A 79 12.84 -1.23 11.41
C HIS A 79 11.71 -1.21 12.46
N PRO A 80 10.59 -0.50 12.24
CA PRO A 80 9.51 -0.39 13.21
C PRO A 80 9.03 -1.72 13.78
N SER A 81 8.89 -2.75 12.94
CA SER A 81 8.45 -4.09 13.39
C SER A 81 9.47 -4.78 14.31
N SER A 82 10.78 -4.61 14.05
CA SER A 82 11.85 -5.16 14.90
C SER A 82 11.93 -4.44 16.24
N MET A 83 11.82 -3.12 16.22
CA MET A 83 11.75 -2.29 17.43
C MET A 83 10.51 -2.59 18.26
N ALA A 84 9.35 -2.72 17.62
CA ALA A 84 8.10 -3.06 18.29
C ALA A 84 8.14 -4.43 18.95
N GLN A 85 8.74 -5.42 18.29
CA GLN A 85 8.94 -6.75 18.87
C GLN A 85 9.91 -6.71 20.06
N LYS A 86 11.08 -6.06 19.90
CA LYS A 86 12.11 -6.02 20.94
C LYS A 86 11.64 -5.30 22.21
N TYR A 87 10.95 -4.19 22.05
CA TYR A 87 10.54 -3.32 23.15
C TYR A 87 9.06 -3.46 23.51
N HIS A 88 8.41 -4.53 23.05
CA HIS A 88 7.03 -4.89 23.38
C HIS A 88 6.04 -3.72 23.26
N TRP A 89 6.09 -3.00 22.13
CA TRP A 89 5.19 -1.87 21.92
C TRP A 89 3.73 -2.33 21.98
N LYS A 90 2.90 -1.57 22.72
CA LYS A 90 1.46 -1.83 22.83
C LYS A 90 0.77 -1.83 21.46
N ASN A 91 1.15 -0.90 20.59
CA ASN A 91 0.64 -0.81 19.23
C ASN A 91 1.68 -1.41 18.27
N LYS A 92 1.26 -2.40 17.49
CA LYS A 92 2.14 -3.13 16.58
C LYS A 92 2.07 -2.55 15.16
N PRO A 93 3.19 -2.42 14.44
CA PRO A 93 3.18 -2.04 13.02
C PRO A 93 2.47 -3.07 12.15
N PHE A 94 1.66 -2.61 11.19
CA PHE A 94 1.10 -3.42 10.12
C PHE A 94 1.50 -2.83 8.77
N LEU A 95 2.43 -3.47 8.10
CA LEU A 95 3.08 -2.89 6.92
C LEU A 95 2.15 -2.97 5.70
N GLN A 96 1.96 -1.84 5.02
CA GLN A 96 1.03 -1.69 3.90
C GLN A 96 1.70 -0.97 2.74
N GLY A 97 2.41 -1.71 1.89
CA GLY A 97 3.08 -1.15 0.73
C GLY A 97 3.94 -2.17 0.00
N ASN A 98 4.29 -1.85 -1.23
CA ASN A 98 5.16 -2.67 -2.08
C ASN A 98 5.95 -1.78 -3.06
N PRO A 99 7.03 -2.28 -3.68
CA PRO A 99 7.68 -1.56 -4.77
C PRO A 99 6.69 -1.18 -5.86
N GLY A 100 6.51 0.12 -6.09
CA GLY A 100 5.57 0.65 -7.08
C GLY A 100 4.20 1.08 -6.54
N THR A 101 3.90 0.86 -5.26
CA THR A 101 2.72 1.46 -4.63
C THR A 101 2.99 2.92 -4.27
N ALA A 102 2.17 3.84 -4.74
CA ALA A 102 2.18 5.24 -4.30
C ALA A 102 0.74 5.72 -4.00
N SER A 103 0.47 7.02 -4.05
CA SER A 103 -0.69 7.61 -3.41
C SER A 103 -2.03 7.10 -3.94
N LEU A 104 -2.23 6.97 -5.25
CA LEU A 104 -3.51 6.52 -5.79
C LEU A 104 -3.85 5.08 -5.40
N THR A 105 -2.86 4.17 -5.47
CA THR A 105 -3.02 2.80 -4.96
C THR A 105 -3.34 2.81 -3.47
N GLN A 106 -2.63 3.63 -2.70
CA GLN A 106 -2.84 3.72 -1.26
C GLN A 106 -4.18 4.39 -0.90
N ALA A 107 -4.73 5.26 -1.75
CA ALA A 107 -6.07 5.81 -1.58
C ALA A 107 -7.12 4.69 -1.62
N PHE A 108 -7.04 3.77 -2.58
CA PHE A 108 -7.92 2.59 -2.60
C PHE A 108 -7.66 1.67 -1.41
N ASN A 109 -6.41 1.50 -1.01
CA ASN A 109 -6.07 0.69 0.17
C ASN A 109 -6.75 1.23 1.45
N VAL A 110 -6.58 2.53 1.72
CA VAL A 110 -7.20 3.22 2.86
C VAL A 110 -8.73 3.25 2.74
N GLY A 111 -9.26 3.42 1.53
CA GLY A 111 -10.71 3.36 1.28
C GLY A 111 -11.33 1.99 1.59
N GLY A 112 -10.54 0.91 1.54
CA GLY A 112 -10.96 -0.45 1.94
C GLY A 112 -10.76 -0.78 3.42
N MET A 113 -10.13 0.11 4.19
CA MET A 113 -9.91 -0.02 5.63
C MET A 113 -11.10 0.56 6.38
N SER A 114 -11.98 -0.31 6.87
CA SER A 114 -13.27 0.09 7.45
C SER A 114 -13.21 0.45 8.93
N ASN A 115 -12.19 -0.01 9.67
CA ASN A 115 -12.00 0.31 11.08
C ASN A 115 -10.86 1.30 11.30
N LEU A 116 -10.36 1.97 10.25
CA LEU A 116 -9.48 3.14 10.38
C LEU A 116 -10.20 4.38 10.95
N LYS A 117 -11.51 4.28 11.18
CA LYS A 117 -12.32 5.42 11.61
C LYS A 117 -11.98 5.88 13.02
N GLY A 118 -11.36 7.05 13.14
CA GLY A 118 -10.87 7.58 14.42
C GLY A 118 -9.60 6.90 14.96
N ASN A 119 -8.92 6.10 14.11
CA ASN A 119 -7.68 5.41 14.45
C ASN A 119 -6.45 6.11 13.87
N LYS A 120 -5.27 5.60 14.24
CA LYS A 120 -3.97 6.16 13.86
C LYS A 120 -3.39 5.44 12.64
N ALA A 121 -2.64 6.17 11.81
CA ALA A 121 -1.85 5.61 10.72
C ALA A 121 -0.50 6.33 10.59
N VAL A 122 0.47 5.66 9.98
CA VAL A 122 1.72 6.29 9.53
C VAL A 122 1.76 6.23 8.00
N PHE A 123 2.00 7.35 7.34
CA PHE A 123 2.17 7.39 5.89
C PHE A 123 3.55 7.92 5.52
N ILE A 124 4.34 7.09 4.84
CA ILE A 124 5.67 7.47 4.36
C ILE A 124 5.52 8.10 2.98
N ILE A 125 6.09 9.30 2.80
CA ILE A 125 6.07 10.04 1.54
C ILE A 125 7.47 9.99 0.92
N SER A 126 7.55 9.43 -0.29
CA SER A 126 8.80 9.38 -1.06
C SER A 126 8.81 10.45 -2.15
N PRO A 127 9.77 11.40 -2.17
CA PRO A 127 9.90 12.39 -3.25
C PRO A 127 9.94 11.77 -4.65
N GLN A 128 10.49 10.55 -4.76
CA GLN A 128 10.68 9.81 -5.99
C GLN A 128 9.37 9.40 -6.67
N TRP A 129 8.23 9.44 -5.98
CA TRP A 129 6.91 9.23 -6.60
C TRP A 129 6.47 10.45 -7.42
N PHE A 130 6.94 11.65 -7.08
CA PHE A 130 6.51 12.93 -7.63
C PHE A 130 7.28 13.30 -8.91
N THR A 131 7.45 12.33 -9.81
CA THR A 131 8.05 12.57 -11.13
C THR A 131 7.04 13.27 -12.05
N LYS A 132 7.51 13.83 -13.18
CA LYS A 132 6.63 14.49 -14.17
C LYS A 132 5.50 13.58 -14.67
N THR A 133 5.74 12.28 -14.75
CA THR A 133 4.77 11.29 -15.24
C THR A 133 3.95 10.64 -14.12
N GLY A 134 4.37 10.81 -12.85
CA GLY A 134 3.77 10.11 -11.72
C GLY A 134 4.08 8.61 -11.71
N VAL A 135 3.22 7.84 -11.07
CA VAL A 135 3.32 6.37 -10.97
C VAL A 135 3.19 5.70 -12.34
N PRO A 136 4.03 4.71 -12.66
CA PRO A 136 3.87 3.89 -13.86
C PRO A 136 2.51 3.18 -13.88
N SER A 137 1.80 3.26 -15.00
CA SER A 137 0.48 2.62 -15.19
C SER A 137 0.48 1.14 -14.82
N ASP A 138 1.50 0.39 -15.23
CA ASP A 138 1.56 -1.06 -14.96
C ASP A 138 1.68 -1.38 -13.48
N ALA A 139 2.40 -0.55 -12.72
CA ALA A 139 2.46 -0.69 -11.26
C ALA A 139 1.09 -0.44 -10.64
N PHE A 140 0.40 0.63 -11.06
CA PHE A 140 -0.96 0.90 -10.58
C PHE A 140 -1.93 -0.25 -10.91
N LYS A 141 -1.96 -0.71 -12.16
CA LYS A 141 -2.80 -1.85 -12.60
C LYS A 141 -2.51 -3.11 -11.80
N TYR A 142 -1.22 -3.38 -11.55
CA TYR A 142 -0.82 -4.53 -10.77
C TYR A 142 -1.34 -4.47 -9.34
N PHE A 143 -1.34 -3.31 -8.67
CA PHE A 143 -1.77 -3.21 -7.27
C PHE A 143 -3.23 -2.84 -7.06
N LEU A 144 -3.93 -2.31 -8.07
CA LEU A 144 -5.34 -1.95 -7.94
C LEU A 144 -6.18 -3.18 -7.56
N SER A 145 -6.91 -3.05 -6.47
CA SER A 145 -7.84 -4.07 -6.00
C SER A 145 -9.23 -3.86 -6.63
N PRO A 146 -9.77 -4.85 -7.36
CA PRO A 146 -11.17 -4.82 -7.77
C PRO A 146 -12.11 -4.67 -6.58
N LEU A 147 -11.81 -5.34 -5.46
CA LEU A 147 -12.62 -5.26 -4.25
C LEU A 147 -12.70 -3.81 -3.73
N GLN A 148 -11.56 -3.15 -3.58
CA GLN A 148 -11.53 -1.75 -3.09
C GLN A 148 -12.16 -0.77 -4.08
N LEU A 149 -11.99 -1.01 -5.39
CA LEU A 149 -12.63 -0.21 -6.44
C LEU A 149 -14.16 -0.28 -6.36
N THR A 150 -14.74 -1.47 -6.15
CA THR A 150 -16.20 -1.58 -5.94
C THR A 150 -16.65 -0.81 -4.69
N GLY A 151 -15.83 -0.78 -3.63
CA GLY A 151 -16.08 0.03 -2.44
C GLY A 151 -16.11 1.53 -2.76
N PHE A 152 -15.12 2.01 -3.51
CA PHE A 152 -15.10 3.40 -4.01
C PHE A 152 -16.34 3.73 -4.85
N ILE A 153 -16.69 2.90 -5.84
CA ILE A 153 -17.85 3.14 -6.72
C ILE A 153 -19.13 3.26 -5.90
N LEU A 154 -19.36 2.34 -4.95
CA LEU A 154 -20.56 2.35 -4.12
C LEU A 154 -20.66 3.58 -3.20
N ASN A 155 -19.53 4.14 -2.79
CA ASN A 155 -19.45 5.30 -1.89
C ASN A 155 -19.34 6.64 -2.64
N SER A 156 -19.18 6.63 -3.97
CA SER A 156 -18.94 7.83 -4.79
C SER A 156 -20.10 8.85 -4.84
N ASP A 157 -21.31 8.46 -4.42
CA ASP A 157 -22.46 9.36 -4.30
C ASP A 157 -22.38 10.24 -3.03
N HIS A 158 -21.39 10.00 -2.16
CA HIS A 158 -21.14 10.73 -0.92
C HIS A 158 -19.78 11.43 -0.95
N GLY A 159 -19.58 12.41 -0.06
CA GLY A 159 -18.31 13.11 0.10
C GLY A 159 -18.05 14.16 -0.98
N ASP A 160 -16.79 14.38 -1.31
CA ASP A 160 -16.36 15.43 -2.24
C ASP A 160 -16.53 14.96 -3.69
N LYS A 161 -17.51 15.55 -4.38
CA LYS A 161 -17.82 15.25 -5.77
C LYS A 161 -16.64 15.51 -6.72
N ALA A 162 -15.84 16.55 -6.50
CA ALA A 162 -14.68 16.84 -7.32
C ALA A 162 -13.59 15.78 -7.15
N MET A 163 -13.37 15.30 -5.91
CA MET A 163 -12.41 14.22 -5.66
C MET A 163 -12.90 12.88 -6.18
N ASN A 164 -14.19 12.56 -6.06
CA ASN A 164 -14.75 11.36 -6.67
C ASN A 164 -14.59 11.40 -8.20
N LYS A 165 -14.87 12.54 -8.85
CA LYS A 165 -14.61 12.76 -10.28
C LYS A 165 -13.13 12.55 -10.62
N TYR A 166 -12.23 13.13 -9.84
CA TYR A 166 -10.79 13.01 -10.06
C TYR A 166 -10.35 11.54 -10.02
N ILE A 167 -10.70 10.82 -8.95
CA ILE A 167 -10.32 9.41 -8.77
C ILE A 167 -10.86 8.54 -9.92
N ALA A 168 -12.13 8.74 -10.32
CA ALA A 168 -12.71 8.01 -11.43
C ALA A 168 -12.01 8.27 -12.76
N ASN A 169 -11.69 9.54 -13.08
CA ASN A 169 -10.89 9.88 -14.27
C ASN A 169 -9.52 9.21 -14.23
N ARG A 170 -8.83 9.24 -13.08
CA ARG A 170 -7.51 8.59 -12.95
C ARG A 170 -7.55 7.09 -13.20
N VAL A 171 -8.58 6.39 -12.72
CA VAL A 171 -8.74 4.96 -12.99
C VAL A 171 -8.94 4.68 -14.48
N LEU A 172 -9.76 5.50 -15.15
CA LEU A 172 -10.03 5.38 -16.59
C LEU A 172 -8.79 5.72 -17.43
N ASP A 173 -8.09 6.80 -17.11
CA ASP A 173 -6.86 7.24 -17.80
C ASP A 173 -5.74 6.19 -17.70
N LEU A 174 -5.68 5.48 -16.59
CA LEU A 174 -4.74 4.38 -16.39
C LEU A 174 -5.19 3.08 -17.07
N GLY A 175 -6.27 3.09 -17.85
CA GLY A 175 -6.69 1.98 -18.70
C GLY A 175 -7.05 0.72 -17.92
N VAL A 176 -7.70 0.88 -16.76
CA VAL A 176 -8.27 -0.23 -16.00
C VAL A 176 -9.69 -0.50 -16.50
N SER A 177 -9.95 -1.73 -16.94
CA SER A 177 -11.31 -2.23 -17.20
C SER A 177 -11.65 -3.37 -16.24
N LYS A 178 -12.87 -3.35 -15.71
CA LYS A 178 -13.41 -4.39 -14.81
C LYS A 178 -14.71 -5.01 -15.31
N GLY A 179 -15.23 -4.54 -16.44
CA GLY A 179 -16.47 -5.01 -17.03
C GLY A 179 -17.42 -3.85 -17.30
N PRO A 180 -18.42 -4.05 -18.18
CA PRO A 180 -19.26 -2.97 -18.68
C PRO A 180 -20.04 -2.23 -17.58
N ILE A 181 -20.39 -2.90 -16.48
CA ILE A 181 -21.17 -2.29 -15.39
C ILE A 181 -20.29 -1.39 -14.53
N GLU A 182 -19.13 -1.89 -14.08
CA GLU A 182 -18.15 -1.14 -13.31
C GLU A 182 -17.55 0.02 -14.13
N ASP A 183 -17.19 -0.23 -15.39
CA ASP A 183 -16.60 0.78 -16.27
C ASP A 183 -17.64 1.88 -16.57
N GLY A 184 -18.89 1.50 -16.86
CA GLY A 184 -19.98 2.45 -17.02
C GLY A 184 -20.34 3.21 -15.73
N ALA A 185 -20.08 2.64 -14.56
CA ALA A 185 -20.24 3.35 -13.29
C ALA A 185 -19.12 4.39 -13.10
N LEU A 186 -17.88 4.02 -13.39
CA LEU A 186 -16.73 4.94 -13.36
C LEU A 186 -16.89 6.10 -14.34
N GLU A 187 -17.38 5.85 -15.56
CA GLU A 187 -17.67 6.90 -16.55
C GLU A 187 -18.73 7.89 -16.06
N ARG A 188 -19.72 7.43 -15.30
CA ARG A 188 -20.73 8.32 -14.71
C ARG A 188 -20.09 9.17 -13.62
N ILE A 189 -19.33 8.55 -12.73
CA ILE A 189 -18.63 9.26 -11.65
C ILE A 189 -17.66 10.30 -12.22
N SER A 190 -16.92 9.97 -13.29
CA SER A 190 -15.97 10.90 -13.94
C SER A 190 -16.67 12.14 -14.53
N LYS A 191 -17.91 11.98 -15.00
CA LYS A 191 -18.81 13.06 -15.45
C LYS A 191 -19.53 13.78 -14.30
N GLY A 192 -19.33 13.36 -13.05
CA GLY A 192 -20.02 13.92 -11.89
C GLY A 192 -21.49 13.50 -11.78
N GLN A 193 -21.82 12.35 -12.35
CA GLN A 193 -23.15 11.75 -12.27
C GLN A 193 -23.13 10.63 -11.21
N GLN A 194 -24.27 10.43 -10.55
CA GLN A 194 -24.45 9.30 -9.64
C GLN A 194 -24.55 7.99 -10.42
N ILE A 195 -24.14 6.88 -9.80
CA ILE A 195 -24.34 5.54 -10.37
C ILE A 195 -25.82 5.18 -10.41
N THR A 196 -26.24 4.37 -11.39
CA THR A 196 -27.65 3.97 -11.50
C THR A 196 -28.03 2.96 -10.41
N ASN A 197 -29.33 2.82 -10.13
CA ASN A 197 -29.84 1.80 -9.21
C ASN A 197 -29.42 0.38 -9.62
N PHE A 198 -29.42 0.10 -10.93
CA PHE A 198 -28.98 -1.18 -11.47
C PHE A 198 -27.47 -1.40 -11.24
N GLN A 199 -26.63 -0.42 -11.56
CA GLN A 199 -25.18 -0.48 -11.30
C GLN A 199 -24.91 -0.70 -9.81
N ARG A 200 -25.54 0.09 -8.94
CA ARG A 200 -25.42 -0.05 -7.48
C ARG A 200 -25.83 -1.43 -7.00
N MET A 201 -26.96 -1.96 -7.48
CA MET A 201 -27.45 -3.29 -7.12
C MET A 201 -26.47 -4.38 -7.56
N TYR A 202 -26.04 -4.37 -8.83
CA TYR A 202 -25.10 -5.36 -9.37
C TYR A 202 -23.75 -5.32 -8.64
N ILE A 203 -23.15 -4.13 -8.54
CA ILE A 203 -21.83 -3.96 -7.92
C ILE A 203 -21.88 -4.40 -6.46
N LYS A 204 -22.94 -4.05 -5.72
CA LYS A 204 -23.09 -4.42 -4.31
C LYS A 204 -23.34 -5.92 -4.12
N ARG A 205 -24.29 -6.50 -4.86
CA ARG A 205 -24.82 -7.85 -4.59
C ARG A 205 -24.11 -8.96 -5.35
N VAL A 206 -23.41 -8.64 -6.44
CA VAL A 206 -22.74 -9.62 -7.30
C VAL A 206 -21.23 -9.42 -7.22
N SER A 207 -20.73 -8.32 -7.78
CA SER A 207 -19.30 -8.06 -7.93
C SER A 207 -18.57 -8.00 -6.58
N ARG A 208 -18.96 -7.05 -5.72
CA ARG A 208 -18.36 -6.87 -4.40
C ARG A 208 -18.60 -8.06 -3.48
N ALA A 209 -19.82 -8.61 -3.43
CA ALA A 209 -20.13 -9.75 -2.58
C ALA A 209 -19.26 -10.98 -2.89
N SER A 210 -19.05 -11.29 -4.18
CA SER A 210 -18.15 -12.37 -4.59
C SER A 210 -16.70 -12.06 -4.24
N LEU A 211 -16.22 -10.85 -4.52
CA LEU A 211 -14.86 -10.44 -4.20
C LEU A 211 -14.58 -10.48 -2.69
N GLN A 212 -15.55 -10.11 -1.86
CA GLN A 212 -15.47 -10.22 -0.40
C GLN A 212 -15.43 -11.68 0.06
N SER A 213 -16.23 -12.56 -0.53
CA SER A 213 -16.17 -14.00 -0.23
C SER A 213 -14.79 -14.58 -0.57
N GLN A 214 -14.27 -14.25 -1.75
CA GLN A 214 -12.93 -14.66 -2.19
C GLN A 214 -11.84 -14.12 -1.26
N ASP A 215 -11.93 -12.87 -0.84
CA ASP A 215 -10.97 -12.29 0.11
C ASP A 215 -11.03 -12.98 1.48
N ASN A 216 -12.23 -13.27 2.00
CA ASN A 216 -12.41 -14.03 3.23
C ASN A 216 -11.84 -15.45 3.12
N LEU A 217 -11.90 -16.09 1.96
CA LEU A 217 -11.38 -17.44 1.75
C LEU A 217 -9.87 -17.47 1.57
N PHE A 218 -9.34 -16.60 0.71
CA PHE A 218 -8.00 -16.71 0.15
C PHE A 218 -7.04 -15.60 0.61
N GLY A 219 -7.54 -14.50 1.18
CA GLY A 219 -6.75 -13.32 1.53
C GLY A 219 -5.66 -13.58 2.57
N ALA A 220 -5.85 -14.59 3.43
CA ALA A 220 -4.90 -15.00 4.47
C ALA A 220 -4.21 -16.34 4.18
N LEU A 221 -4.24 -16.84 2.95
CA LEU A 221 -3.59 -18.11 2.58
C LEU A 221 -2.18 -17.89 2.05
N SER A 222 -1.26 -18.76 2.48
CA SER A 222 0.11 -18.84 1.98
C SER A 222 0.83 -17.49 1.88
N MET A 223 0.66 -16.65 2.91
CA MET A 223 1.32 -15.34 2.98
C MET A 223 2.83 -15.52 3.18
N ASN A 224 3.61 -14.55 2.72
CA ASN A 224 5.04 -14.49 3.05
C ASN A 224 5.23 -14.48 4.58
N ASP A 225 6.30 -15.11 5.04
CA ASP A 225 6.69 -15.13 6.44
C ASP A 225 8.06 -14.45 6.60
N HIS A 226 8.05 -13.27 7.21
CA HIS A 226 9.26 -12.51 7.54
C HIS A 226 9.61 -12.57 9.03
N GLN A 227 8.91 -13.39 9.83
CA GLN A 227 9.09 -13.42 11.28
C GLN A 227 10.52 -13.80 11.68
N ASN A 228 11.15 -14.74 10.96
CA ASN A 228 12.56 -15.09 11.18
C ASN A 228 13.52 -13.92 10.91
N MET A 229 13.22 -13.09 9.91
CA MET A 229 14.00 -11.89 9.61
C MET A 229 13.86 -10.87 10.74
N ILE A 230 12.63 -10.66 11.24
CA ILE A 230 12.36 -9.79 12.38
C ILE A 230 13.05 -10.30 13.65
N ASN A 231 12.97 -11.60 13.95
CA ASN A 231 13.64 -12.22 15.10
C ASN A 231 15.15 -11.97 15.08
N LYS A 232 15.79 -12.15 13.92
CA LYS A 232 17.23 -11.91 13.74
C LYS A 232 17.60 -10.42 13.83
N ALA A 233 16.74 -9.53 13.36
CA ALA A 233 16.94 -8.09 13.48
C ALA A 233 16.79 -7.64 14.94
N ALA A 234 15.73 -8.08 15.62
CA ALA A 234 15.45 -7.74 17.01
C ALA A 234 16.52 -8.26 17.98
N SER A 235 17.11 -9.44 17.74
CA SER A 235 18.17 -9.99 18.60
C SER A 235 19.46 -9.16 18.62
N GLN A 236 19.65 -8.25 17.66
CA GLN A 236 20.81 -7.34 17.61
C GLN A 236 20.60 -6.08 18.46
N LEU A 237 19.38 -5.82 18.94
CA LEU A 237 19.05 -4.63 19.72
C LEU A 237 19.34 -4.86 21.22
N PRO A 238 19.74 -3.79 21.94
CA PRO A 238 19.89 -3.84 23.39
C PRO A 238 18.54 -4.03 24.09
N ASP A 239 18.54 -4.67 25.26
CA ASP A 239 17.31 -4.97 26.02
C ASP A 239 16.56 -3.72 26.48
N THR A 240 17.29 -2.67 26.85
CA THR A 240 16.72 -1.38 27.24
C THR A 240 16.73 -0.42 26.06
N TYR A 241 15.62 0.28 25.85
CA TYR A 241 15.53 1.35 24.87
C TYR A 241 16.33 2.57 25.33
N ASP A 242 17.34 2.96 24.55
CA ASP A 242 18.03 4.24 24.69
C ASP A 242 18.41 4.76 23.29
N TYR A 243 17.90 5.94 22.93
CA TYR A 243 18.09 6.49 21.59
C TYR A 243 19.56 6.74 21.26
N LYS A 244 20.36 7.22 22.23
CA LYS A 244 21.78 7.52 21.99
C LYS A 244 22.57 6.24 21.69
N HIS A 245 22.31 5.18 22.44
CA HIS A 245 22.90 3.86 22.23
C HIS A 245 22.44 3.26 20.89
N LEU A 246 21.14 3.31 20.59
CA LEU A 246 20.58 2.84 19.34
C LEU A 246 21.20 3.56 18.14
N ASN A 247 21.36 4.89 18.21
CA ASN A 247 21.99 5.67 17.15
C ASN A 247 23.48 5.31 16.94
N LYS A 248 24.22 5.07 18.04
CA LYS A 248 25.61 4.57 17.96
C LYS A 248 25.68 3.18 17.32
N LEU A 249 24.77 2.27 17.69
CA LEU A 249 24.67 0.94 17.11
C LEU A 249 24.32 1.00 15.62
N ALA A 250 23.34 1.84 15.24
CA ALA A 250 22.95 2.07 13.85
C ALA A 250 24.14 2.55 13.01
N THR A 251 24.88 3.53 13.54
CA THR A 251 26.10 4.04 12.91
C THR A 251 27.14 2.95 12.72
N LYS A 252 27.38 2.12 13.76
CA LYS A 252 28.34 1.01 13.69
C LYS A 252 27.95 -0.03 12.65
N LEU A 253 26.68 -0.44 12.61
CA LEU A 253 26.16 -1.41 11.66
C LEU A 253 26.20 -0.86 10.23
N ALA A 254 25.78 0.40 10.03
CA ALA A 254 25.86 1.06 8.72
C ALA A 254 27.29 1.06 8.18
N LYS A 255 28.27 1.54 8.97
CA LYS A 255 29.70 1.54 8.60
C LYS A 255 30.21 0.16 8.20
N LYS A 256 29.80 -0.91 8.89
CA LYS A 256 30.19 -2.29 8.58
C LYS A 256 29.60 -2.78 7.25
N HIS A 257 28.42 -2.28 6.87
CA HIS A 257 27.66 -2.76 5.72
C HIS A 257 27.65 -1.82 4.51
N SER A 258 28.39 -0.71 4.55
CA SER A 258 28.51 0.26 3.45
C SER A 258 29.98 0.65 3.18
N THR A 259 30.84 -0.35 3.00
CA THR A 259 32.30 -0.21 2.80
C THR A 259 32.73 -0.24 1.33
N ASP A 260 31.90 -0.78 0.43
CA ASP A 260 32.30 -1.09 -0.94
C ASP A 260 32.17 0.09 -1.92
N ASN A 261 31.79 1.28 -1.42
CA ASN A 261 31.58 2.49 -2.21
C ASN A 261 31.60 3.76 -1.33
N ASP A 262 31.96 4.88 -1.94
CA ASP A 262 32.03 6.20 -1.28
C ASP A 262 30.67 6.92 -1.21
N LEU A 263 29.59 6.24 -1.59
CA LEU A 263 28.24 6.80 -1.61
C LEU A 263 27.44 6.44 -0.35
N GLN A 264 28.03 5.70 0.60
CA GLN A 264 27.35 5.19 1.79
C GLN A 264 26.12 4.33 1.46
N ILE A 265 26.15 3.63 0.33
CA ILE A 265 25.10 2.70 -0.08
C ILE A 265 25.46 1.30 0.42
N GLY A 266 24.49 0.58 0.96
CA GLY A 266 24.70 -0.77 1.48
C GLY A 266 25.34 -1.70 0.44
N ASN A 267 26.37 -2.43 0.85
CA ASN A 267 27.23 -3.29 0.02
C ASN A 267 26.43 -4.24 -0.89
N SER A 268 25.40 -4.88 -0.34
CA SER A 268 24.55 -5.83 -1.08
C SER A 268 23.80 -5.14 -2.22
N PHE A 269 23.16 -4.00 -1.94
CA PHE A 269 22.44 -3.23 -2.95
C PHE A 269 23.42 -2.63 -3.98
N TYR A 270 24.54 -2.06 -3.53
CA TYR A 270 25.54 -1.50 -4.44
C TYR A 270 26.07 -2.56 -5.41
N LYS A 271 26.50 -3.73 -4.91
CA LYS A 271 27.02 -4.82 -5.74
C LYS A 271 26.00 -5.36 -6.74
N LYS A 272 24.76 -5.60 -6.30
CA LYS A 272 23.70 -6.22 -7.12
C LYS A 272 23.10 -5.22 -8.12
N GLU A 273 22.77 -4.02 -7.64
CA GLU A 273 21.92 -3.07 -8.36
C GLU A 273 22.66 -1.87 -8.92
N LEU A 274 23.87 -1.53 -8.50
CA LEU A 274 24.50 -0.27 -8.94
C LEU A 274 25.87 -0.45 -9.59
N LYS A 275 26.74 -1.32 -9.07
CA LYS A 275 28.16 -1.40 -9.43
C LYS A 275 28.40 -1.44 -10.95
N LYS A 276 27.66 -2.28 -11.68
CA LYS A 276 27.81 -2.42 -13.15
C LYS A 276 27.31 -1.22 -13.97
N ARG A 277 26.46 -0.38 -13.38
CA ARG A 277 25.79 0.75 -14.07
C ARG A 277 26.02 2.10 -13.41
N ILE A 278 26.90 2.19 -12.41
CA ILE A 278 27.07 3.38 -11.57
C ILE A 278 27.50 4.60 -12.39
N VAL A 279 28.31 4.40 -13.44
CA VAL A 279 28.76 5.46 -14.34
C VAL A 279 27.59 6.14 -15.05
N LYS A 280 26.52 5.40 -15.38
CA LYS A 280 25.33 5.94 -16.06
C LYS A 280 24.59 6.97 -15.21
N TYR A 281 24.75 6.92 -13.89
CA TYR A 281 24.06 7.82 -12.96
C TYR A 281 24.83 9.10 -12.67
N LYS A 282 26.13 9.18 -13.03
CA LYS A 282 26.92 10.38 -12.80
C LYS A 282 26.27 11.55 -13.53
N ASN A 283 25.85 12.57 -12.78
CA ASN A 283 25.16 13.74 -13.31
C ASN A 283 23.84 13.48 -14.07
N ALA A 284 23.22 12.29 -13.90
CA ALA A 284 22.00 11.91 -14.61
C ALA A 284 20.75 12.65 -14.11
N HIS A 285 20.79 13.26 -12.92
CA HIS A 285 19.64 13.88 -12.27
C HIS A 285 19.68 15.43 -12.28
N ARG A 286 20.57 16.04 -13.06
CA ARG A 286 20.75 17.51 -13.14
C ARG A 286 19.49 18.33 -13.42
N HIS A 287 18.49 17.72 -14.06
CA HIS A 287 17.24 18.37 -14.44
C HIS A 287 16.00 17.78 -13.74
N VAL A 288 16.22 16.89 -12.76
CA VAL A 288 15.12 16.31 -11.98
C VAL A 288 14.48 17.39 -11.13
N THR A 289 13.14 17.43 -11.13
CA THR A 289 12.33 18.24 -10.22
C THR A 289 11.13 17.42 -9.76
N TYR A 290 10.80 17.55 -8.48
CA TYR A 290 9.67 16.86 -7.86
C TYR A 290 8.48 17.78 -7.57
N THR A 291 8.47 18.99 -8.14
CA THR A 291 7.45 20.02 -7.86
C THR A 291 6.27 19.98 -8.83
N ARG A 292 6.43 19.31 -9.98
CA ARG A 292 5.41 19.19 -11.04
C ARG A 292 5.15 17.72 -11.30
N SER A 293 4.04 17.21 -10.79
CA SER A 293 3.68 15.80 -10.88
C SER A 293 2.16 15.62 -10.71
N PRO A 294 1.52 14.69 -11.44
CA PRO A 294 0.17 14.25 -11.12
C PRO A 294 0.07 13.59 -9.74
N GLU A 295 1.20 13.12 -9.17
CA GLU A 295 1.24 12.49 -7.84
C GLU A 295 0.76 13.43 -6.72
N TYR A 296 0.83 14.76 -6.88
CA TYR A 296 0.25 15.67 -5.89
C TYR A 296 -1.29 15.57 -5.81
N ASN A 297 -1.94 15.32 -6.94
CA ASN A 297 -3.39 15.14 -7.00
C ASN A 297 -3.76 13.71 -6.59
N ASP A 298 -2.94 12.71 -6.94
CA ASP A 298 -3.11 11.34 -6.42
C ASP A 298 -2.90 11.30 -4.89
N PHE A 299 -1.98 12.10 -4.35
CA PHE A 299 -1.81 12.33 -2.91
C PHE A 299 -3.02 13.02 -2.30
N GLN A 300 -3.62 13.99 -2.99
CA GLN A 300 -4.86 14.60 -2.55
C GLN A 300 -6.01 13.58 -2.43
N ALA A 301 -6.11 12.62 -3.36
CA ALA A 301 -7.08 11.54 -3.27
C ALA A 301 -6.86 10.65 -2.03
N LEU A 302 -5.61 10.41 -1.64
CA LEU A 302 -5.29 9.71 -0.40
C LEU A 302 -5.68 10.53 0.84
N LEU A 303 -5.35 11.83 0.87
CA LEU A 303 -5.75 12.72 1.97
C LEU A 303 -7.27 12.76 2.13
N TYR A 304 -7.99 12.78 1.01
CA TYR A 304 -9.45 12.67 0.99
C TYR A 304 -9.93 11.38 1.67
N MET A 305 -9.32 10.23 1.39
CA MET A 305 -9.68 8.95 2.04
C MET A 305 -9.39 8.96 3.55
N PHE A 306 -8.26 9.52 3.98
CA PHE A 306 -7.98 9.70 5.42
C PHE A 306 -8.98 10.63 6.09
N ALA A 307 -9.37 11.72 5.43
CA ALA A 307 -10.36 12.66 5.96
C ALA A 307 -11.76 12.03 6.10
N GLN A 308 -12.20 11.24 5.11
CA GLN A 308 -13.45 10.48 5.19
C GLN A 308 -13.46 9.51 6.38
N ASN A 309 -12.31 8.89 6.66
CA ASN A 309 -12.13 8.02 7.81
C ASN A 309 -11.84 8.79 9.12
N LYS A 310 -11.64 10.11 9.13
CA LYS A 310 -11.19 10.85 10.33
C LYS A 310 -9.96 10.21 10.97
N THR A 311 -9.02 9.73 10.14
CA THR A 311 -7.80 9.06 10.61
C THR A 311 -6.79 10.09 11.09
N GLU A 312 -6.15 9.84 12.23
CA GLU A 312 -5.01 10.61 12.71
C GLU A 312 -3.74 10.07 12.06
N VAL A 313 -3.10 10.86 11.18
CA VAL A 313 -1.97 10.38 10.36
C VAL A 313 -0.68 11.08 10.75
N MET A 314 0.37 10.32 11.00
CA MET A 314 1.76 10.81 11.06
C MET A 314 2.39 10.67 9.67
N PHE A 315 2.79 11.79 9.06
CA PHE A 315 3.45 11.79 7.76
C PHE A 315 4.97 11.80 7.91
N VAL A 316 5.65 10.86 7.24
CA VAL A 316 7.12 10.75 7.27
C VAL A 316 7.66 11.04 5.88
N ILE A 317 8.30 12.20 5.67
CA ILE A 317 8.93 12.55 4.40
C ILE A 317 10.33 11.95 4.33
N GLN A 318 10.58 11.10 3.34
CA GLN A 318 11.88 10.45 3.19
C GLN A 318 12.96 11.42 2.68
N PRO A 319 14.17 11.40 3.28
CA PRO A 319 15.31 12.11 2.72
C PRO A 319 15.87 11.37 1.51
N ILE A 320 16.70 12.07 0.73
CA ILE A 320 17.56 11.46 -0.29
C ILE A 320 19.00 11.52 0.21
N ASN A 321 19.75 10.42 0.04
CA ASN A 321 21.16 10.35 0.43
C ASN A 321 21.97 11.50 -0.21
N PRO A 322 22.62 12.38 0.58
CA PRO A 322 23.33 13.55 0.05
C PRO A 322 24.52 13.19 -0.85
N TYR A 323 25.19 12.06 -0.61
CA TYR A 323 26.26 11.59 -1.50
C TYR A 323 25.72 11.17 -2.86
N TRP A 324 24.54 10.56 -2.89
CA TRP A 324 23.83 10.23 -4.13
C TRP A 324 23.35 11.48 -4.86
N VAL A 325 22.80 12.46 -4.14
CA VAL A 325 22.40 13.76 -4.70
C VAL A 325 23.59 14.42 -5.39
N LYS A 326 24.74 14.51 -4.70
CA LYS A 326 25.98 15.06 -5.25
C LYS A 326 26.46 14.28 -6.47
N TYR A 327 26.53 12.96 -6.40
CA TYR A 327 27.02 12.10 -7.48
C TYR A 327 26.15 12.20 -8.75
N THR A 328 24.83 12.25 -8.57
CA THR A 328 23.88 12.35 -9.68
C THR A 328 23.64 13.77 -10.16
N GLY A 329 24.24 14.77 -9.51
CA GLY A 329 24.09 16.18 -9.84
C GLY A 329 22.68 16.72 -9.60
N MET A 330 21.87 16.07 -8.75
CA MET A 330 20.50 16.50 -8.47
C MET A 330 20.50 17.87 -7.78
N PRO A 331 19.74 18.86 -8.27
CA PRO A 331 19.64 20.15 -7.61
C PRO A 331 19.03 20.02 -6.21
N MET A 332 19.67 20.58 -5.18
CA MET A 332 19.11 20.61 -3.82
C MET A 332 17.73 21.29 -3.77
N SER A 333 17.51 22.28 -4.65
CA SER A 333 16.22 22.94 -4.82
C SER A 333 15.09 21.97 -5.16
N SER A 334 15.37 20.84 -5.80
CA SER A 334 14.36 19.83 -6.13
C SER A 334 13.82 19.12 -4.89
N ILE A 335 14.66 18.95 -3.86
CA ILE A 335 14.28 18.37 -2.56
C ILE A 335 13.62 19.44 -1.69
N THR A 336 14.24 20.61 -1.53
CA THR A 336 13.71 21.66 -0.64
C THR A 336 12.36 22.21 -1.14
N ASN A 337 12.17 22.36 -2.45
CA ASN A 337 10.89 22.82 -2.99
C ASN A 337 9.81 21.74 -2.91
N PHE A 338 10.20 20.46 -3.03
CA PHE A 338 9.30 19.34 -2.77
C PHE A 338 8.81 19.37 -1.31
N ASP A 339 9.73 19.44 -0.35
CA ASP A 339 9.41 19.50 1.08
C ASP A 339 8.47 20.67 1.40
N LYS A 340 8.76 21.86 0.84
CA LYS A 340 7.90 23.04 1.02
C LYS A 340 6.49 22.78 0.47
N LYS A 341 6.38 22.24 -0.74
CA LYS A 341 5.09 22.02 -1.40
C LYS A 341 4.25 20.94 -0.71
N ILE A 342 4.86 19.81 -0.35
CA ILE A 342 4.14 18.71 0.30
C ILE A 342 3.69 19.10 1.72
N LYS A 343 4.54 19.79 2.49
CA LYS A 343 4.17 20.31 3.81
C LYS A 343 3.07 21.36 3.72
N TYR A 344 3.10 22.23 2.70
CA TYR A 344 2.02 23.18 2.46
C TYR A 344 0.70 22.46 2.19
N GLN A 345 0.68 21.45 1.30
CA GLN A 345 -0.52 20.68 1.00
C GLN A 345 -1.09 19.99 2.26
N LEU A 346 -0.24 19.43 3.11
CA LEU A 346 -0.65 18.81 4.38
C LEU A 346 -1.23 19.84 5.36
N LYS A 347 -0.43 20.86 5.72
CA LYS A 347 -0.78 21.81 6.77
C LYS A 347 -1.97 22.70 6.43
N SER A 348 -2.10 23.10 5.17
CA SER A 348 -3.26 23.90 4.70
C SER A 348 -4.59 23.17 4.84
N GLN A 349 -4.57 21.85 5.08
CA GLN A 349 -5.75 20.99 5.21
C GLN A 349 -5.90 20.39 6.61
N GLY A 350 -5.12 20.85 7.60
CA GLY A 350 -5.22 20.40 8.98
C GLY A 350 -4.39 19.16 9.35
N PHE A 351 -3.59 18.62 8.42
CA PHE A 351 -2.63 17.55 8.73
C PHE A 351 -1.35 18.18 9.32
N ASN A 352 -1.32 18.31 10.64
CA ASN A 352 -0.27 19.03 11.39
C ASN A 352 0.65 18.15 12.23
N ASN A 353 0.41 16.83 12.24
CA ASN A 353 1.15 15.85 13.05
C ASN A 353 2.48 15.44 12.42
#